data_AF-X1AHW9-F1
#
_entry.id   AF-X1AHW9-F1
#
_cell.length_a   1.000
_cell.length_b   1.000
_cell.length_c   1.000
_cell.angle_alpha   90.00
_cell.angle_beta   90.00
_cell.angle_gamma   90.00
#
_symmetry.space_group_name_H-M   'P 1'
#
loop_
_entity.id
_entity.type
_entity.pdbx_description
1 polymer ?
#
loop_
_entity_poly.entity_id
_entity_poly.type
_entity_poly.pdbx_seq_one_letter_code
_entity_poly.pdbx_strand_id
1 'polypeptide(L)' 'IEANLTSNVQTSNVPTLDSHPIKEWLESGLLATINTDNTGISNNDLPYEYQVAAISIIY' A
#
# COMPACT_ATOMS: atom_id res chain seq x y z
N ILE A 1 -11.64 -0.27 -1.07
CA ILE A 1 -10.57 -1.19 -1.50
C ILE A 1 -9.62 -1.36 -0.32
N GLU A 2 -9.20 -2.59 -0.03
CA GLU A 2 -8.16 -2.84 0.97
C GLU A 2 -6.81 -2.85 0.26
N ALA A 3 -6.00 -1.82 0.48
CA ALA A 3 -4.68 -1.71 -0.11
C ALA A 3 -3.62 -2.24 0.86
N ASN A 4 -2.67 -3.01 0.32
CA ASN A 4 -1.63 -3.70 1.06
C ASN A 4 -0.26 -3.38 0.44
N LEU A 5 0.22 -2.15 0.64
CA LEU A 5 1.29 -1.55 -0.19
C LEU A 5 2.56 -2.40 -0.21
N THR A 6 3.09 -2.74 0.96
CA THR A 6 4.33 -3.54 1.07
C THR A 6 4.13 -4.95 0.53
N SER A 7 3.02 -5.60 0.90
CA SER A 7 2.69 -6.96 0.44
C SER A 7 2.58 -7.00 -1.08
N ASN A 8 1.91 -6.04 -1.70
CA ASN A 8 1.72 -6.01 -3.15
C ASN A 8 3.04 -5.89 -3.93
N VAL A 9 4.05 -5.21 -3.37
CA VAL A 9 5.40 -5.20 -3.95
C VAL A 9 6.11 -6.53 -3.72
N GLN A 10 6.10 -7.06 -2.49
CA GLN A 10 6.82 -8.30 -2.14
C GLN A 10 6.27 -9.53 -2.86
N THR A 11 4.96 -9.55 -3.12
CA THR A 11 4.26 -10.61 -3.88
C THR A 11 4.30 -10.39 -5.38
N SER A 12 4.93 -9.33 -5.86
CA SER A 12 5.02 -8.97 -7.29
C SER A 12 3.67 -8.67 -7.96
N ASN A 13 2.64 -8.32 -7.19
CA ASN A 13 1.37 -7.81 -7.75
C ASN A 13 1.57 -6.44 -8.41
N VAL A 14 2.49 -5.63 -7.86
CA VAL A 14 2.98 -4.39 -8.47
C VAL A 14 4.51 -4.37 -8.40
N PRO A 15 5.21 -3.78 -9.39
CA PRO A 15 6.67 -3.83 -9.43
C PRO A 15 7.35 -2.91 -8.39
N THR A 16 6.71 -1.81 -8.02
CA THR A 16 7.22 -0.80 -7.07
C THR A 16 6.09 -0.13 -6.31
N LEU A 17 6.40 0.57 -5.21
CA LEU A 17 5.42 1.39 -4.49
C LEU A 17 4.87 2.53 -5.36
N ASP A 18 5.73 3.18 -6.17
CA ASP A 18 5.32 4.27 -7.07
C ASP A 18 4.33 3.81 -8.16
N SER A 19 4.41 2.53 -8.54
CA SER A 19 3.47 1.92 -9.49
C SER A 19 2.16 1.43 -8.85
N HIS A 20 1.99 1.59 -7.54
CA HIS A 20 0.80 1.11 -6.86
C HIS A 20 -0.41 1.99 -7.20
N PRO A 21 -1.53 1.43 -7.69
CA PRO A 21 -2.66 2.18 -8.25
C PRO A 21 -3.52 2.94 -7.22
N ILE A 22 -3.07 3.02 -5.96
CA ILE A 22 -3.89 3.56 -4.87
C ILE A 22 -4.10 5.06 -5.02
N LYS A 23 -3.10 5.76 -5.58
CA LYS A 23 -3.18 7.19 -5.83
C LYS A 23 -4.28 7.49 -6.85
N GLU A 24 -4.26 6.80 -7.99
CA GLU A 24 -5.28 6.94 -9.04
C GLU A 24 -6.67 6.54 -8.52
N TRP A 25 -6.77 5.50 -7.68
CA TRP A 25 -8.03 5.11 -7.07
C TRP A 25 -8.59 6.23 -6.18
N LEU A 26 -7.78 6.78 -5.29
CA LEU A 26 -8.19 7.88 -4.41
C LEU A 26 -8.57 9.14 -5.21
N GLU A 27 -7.79 9.50 -6.24
CA GLU A 27 -8.08 10.62 -7.15
C GLU A 27 -9.39 10.42 -7.92
N SER A 28 -9.73 9.18 -8.27
CA SER A 28 -11.02 8.84 -8.89
C SER A 28 -12.21 8.83 -7.92
N GLY A 29 -11.97 9.07 -6.62
CA GLY A 29 -12.99 9.06 -5.58
C GLY A 29 -13.31 7.68 -5.00
N LEU A 30 -12.51 6.66 -5.30
CA LEU A 30 -12.64 5.35 -4.65
C LEU A 30 -12.13 5.43 -3.22
N LEU A 31 -12.90 4.87 -2.28
CA LEU A 31 -12.47 4.76 -0.89
C LEU A 31 -11.51 3.59 -0.72
N ALA A 32 -10.40 3.81 -0.01
CA ALA A 32 -9.41 2.79 0.31
C ALA A 32 -9.01 2.78 1.79
N THR A 33 -8.59 1.62 2.28
CA THR A 33 -7.94 1.44 3.58
C THR A 33 -6.49 0.98 3.38
N ILE A 34 -5.65 1.24 4.38
CA ILE A 34 -4.24 0.81 4.43
C ILE A 34 -4.13 -0.39 5.38
N ASN A 35 -3.51 -1.48 4.93
CA ASN A 35 -3.46 -2.75 5.65
C ASN A 35 -2.10 -3.44 5.45
N THR A 36 -1.77 -4.39 6.33
CA THR A 36 -0.50 -5.14 6.31
C THR A 36 -0.54 -6.45 5.52
N ASP A 37 -1.73 -6.93 5.16
CA ASP A 37 -2.01 -8.27 4.62
C ASP A 37 -1.60 -9.40 5.59
N ASN A 38 -0.32 -9.79 5.60
CA ASN A 38 0.23 -10.84 6.44
C ASN A 38 1.56 -10.42 7.08
N THR A 39 1.50 -10.01 8.35
CA THR A 39 2.67 -9.52 9.11
C THR A 39 3.77 -10.57 9.30
N GLY A 40 3.42 -11.87 9.29
CA GLY A 40 4.39 -12.97 9.39
C GLY A 40 5.24 -13.17 8.13
N ILE A 41 4.78 -12.66 6.98
CA ILE A 41 5.51 -12.69 5.70
C ILE A 41 6.21 -11.35 5.46
N SER A 42 5.48 -10.24 5.61
CA SER A 42 5.97 -8.90 5.27
C SER A 42 6.89 -8.29 6.32
N ASN A 43 6.96 -8.90 7.52
CA ASN A 43 7.75 -8.46 8.67
C ASN A 43 7.57 -6.96 8.96
N ASN A 44 6.31 -6.51 8.96
CA ASN A 44 5.91 -5.13 9.17
C ASN A 44 4.67 -5.02 10.06
N ASP A 45 4.26 -3.80 10.37
CA ASP A 45 3.06 -3.50 11.16
C ASP A 45 2.24 -2.36 10.55
N LEU A 46 1.08 -2.09 11.14
CA LEU A 46 0.17 -1.07 10.62
C LEU A 46 0.76 0.35 10.66
N PRO A 47 1.44 0.80 11.74
CA PRO A 47 2.18 2.07 11.75
C PRO A 47 3.19 2.20 10.61
N TYR A 48 3.94 1.14 10.29
CA TYR A 48 4.86 1.12 9.16
C TYR A 48 4.13 1.33 7.83
N GLU A 49 3.01 0.63 7.59
CA GLU A 49 2.22 0.81 6.36
C GLU A 49 1.70 2.24 6.20
N TYR A 50 1.32 2.92 7.28
CA TYR A 50 0.96 4.34 7.21
C TYR A 50 2.14 5.24 6.83
N GLN A 51 3.36 4.92 7.29
CA GLN A 51 4.56 5.67 6.89
C GLN A 51 4.88 5.45 5.41
N VAL A 52 4.78 4.21 4.93
CA VAL A 52 4.94 3.87 3.51
C VAL A 52 3.91 4.63 2.67
N ALA A 53 2.63 4.59 3.06
CA ALA A 53 1.55 5.31 2.39
C ALA A 53 1.80 6.83 2.36
N ALA A 54 2.28 7.42 3.45
CA ALA A 54 2.59 8.84 3.50
C ALA A 54 3.71 9.24 2.52
N ILE A 55 4.70 8.37 2.32
CA ILE A 55 5.79 8.60 1.37
C ILE A 55 5.32 8.41 -0.07
N SER A 56 4.57 7.34 -0.36
CA SER A 56 4.25 6.94 -1.75
C SER A 56 2.99 7.57 -2.32
N ILE A 57 2.07 8.08 -1.49
CA ILE A 57 0.78 8.62 -1.95
C ILE A 57 0.78 10.15 -1.94
N ILE A 58 1.37 10.75 -0.92
CA ILE A 58 1.27 12.20 -0.68
C ILE A 58 2.35 12.98 -1.45
N TYR A 59 3.55 12.41 -1.58
CA TYR A 59 4.68 13.01 -2.31
C TYR A 59 4.82 12.42 -3.72
#